data_AF-A0A1G0RDT9-F1
#
_entry.id   AF-A0A1G0RDT9-F1
#
_cell.length_a   1.000
_cell.length_b   1.000
_cell.length_c   1.000
_cell.angle_alpha   90.00
_cell.angle_beta   90.00
_cell.angle_gamma   90.00
#
_symmetry.space_group_name_H-M   'P 1'
#
loop_
_entity.id
_entity.type
_entity.pdbx_description
1 polymer ?
#
loop_
_entity_poly.entity_id
_entity_poly.type
_entity_poly.pdbx_seq_one_letter_code
_entity_poly.pdbx_strand_id
1 'polypeptide(L)'
;MLNFPKLKLYAGDTWTSTETLADYPASEGWSLSIFLRKGTTAAVEVESSASGDDHVPLMAASETADLPHGQYNYAAVVSKDDETYTIESGIIPVLPNLDADADPRSYWEIVYETYKTAYQTLASREVEQISVLGDSYTYANRSELLKLLKNAEMNMKQEKGIKTGGRKIFRARLR
;
A
#
# COMPACT_ATOMS: atom_id res chain seq x y z
N MET A 1 2.10 -8.88 18.44
CA MET A 1 1.64 -7.76 17.59
C MET A 1 2.88 -7.18 17.01
N LEU A 2 3.01 -7.18 15.69
CA LEU A 2 4.24 -6.80 15.03
C LEU A 2 4.49 -5.30 15.25
N ASN A 3 5.74 -4.95 15.57
CA ASN A 3 6.16 -3.60 15.88
C ASN A 3 6.66 -2.89 14.61
N PHE A 4 5.87 -2.98 13.54
CA PHE A 4 6.18 -2.29 12.30
C PHE A 4 6.33 -0.79 12.56
N PRO A 5 7.47 -0.17 12.17
CA PRO A 5 7.73 1.24 12.41
C PRO A 5 6.73 2.07 11.62
N LYS A 6 5.71 2.55 12.33
CA LYS A 6 4.66 3.47 11.85
C LYS A 6 3.82 2.84 10.74
N LEU A 7 2.51 3.03 10.83
CA LEU A 7 1.49 2.50 9.91
C LEU A 7 1.62 2.98 8.44
N LYS A 8 2.78 3.46 7.96
CA LYS A 8 3.01 4.03 6.63
C LYS A 8 4.46 3.82 6.19
N LEU A 9 4.64 3.46 4.93
CA LEU A 9 5.93 3.37 4.24
C LEU A 9 6.08 4.60 3.31
N TYR A 10 7.26 5.21 3.22
CA TYR A 10 7.58 6.16 2.15
C TYR A 10 8.40 5.44 1.08
N ALA A 11 8.06 5.64 -0.19
CA ALA A 11 8.88 5.13 -1.28
C ALA A 11 10.26 5.79 -1.21
N GLY A 12 11.33 5.02 -1.40
CA GLY A 12 12.70 5.51 -1.28
C GLY A 12 13.32 5.45 0.13
N ASP A 13 12.55 5.08 1.15
CA ASP A 13 13.07 4.86 2.50
C ASP A 13 13.41 3.38 2.72
N THR A 14 14.42 3.08 3.53
CA THR A 14 14.64 1.72 4.03
C THR A 14 13.54 1.36 5.03
N TRP A 15 12.85 0.25 4.78
CA TRP A 15 11.82 -0.27 5.67
C TRP A 15 12.34 -1.48 6.43
N THR A 16 12.43 -1.38 7.75
CA THR A 16 12.91 -2.48 8.59
C THR A 16 12.34 -2.40 9.99
N SER A 17 12.11 -3.55 10.61
CA SER A 17 11.67 -3.66 12.00
C SER A 17 12.38 -4.82 12.69
N THR A 18 12.27 -4.89 14.01
CA THR A 18 12.68 -6.06 14.79
C THR A 18 11.43 -6.66 15.42
N GLU A 19 11.16 -7.90 15.07
CA GLU A 19 9.94 -8.61 15.42
C GLU A 19 10.23 -9.80 16.30
N THR A 20 9.86 -9.67 17.58
CA THR A 20 9.94 -10.77 18.54
C THR A 20 8.66 -11.60 18.48
N LEU A 21 8.77 -12.83 17.98
CA LEU A 21 7.67 -13.78 17.87
C LEU A 21 7.94 -14.97 18.78
N ALA A 22 7.52 -14.89 20.04
CA ALA A 22 7.84 -15.88 21.08
C ALA A 22 7.41 -17.32 20.73
N ASP A 23 6.28 -17.48 20.00
CA ASP A 23 5.79 -18.79 19.56
C ASP A 23 6.46 -19.28 18.26
N TYR A 24 7.19 -18.40 17.57
CA TYR A 24 7.83 -18.67 16.27
C TYR A 24 9.25 -18.08 16.23
N PRO A 25 10.17 -18.48 17.13
CA PRO A 25 11.49 -17.87 17.22
C PRO A 25 12.36 -18.23 16.00
N ALA A 26 13.10 -17.24 15.49
CA ALA A 26 13.96 -17.42 14.32
C ALA A 26 15.06 -18.47 14.54
N SER A 27 15.60 -18.54 15.76
CA SER A 27 16.63 -19.51 16.17
C SER A 27 16.17 -20.97 16.12
N GLU A 28 14.86 -21.23 16.19
CA GLU A 28 14.29 -22.57 16.03
C GLU A 28 13.98 -22.92 14.57
N GLY A 29 14.37 -22.08 13.61
CA GLY A 29 14.21 -22.32 12.17
C GLY A 29 12.90 -21.76 11.59
N TRP A 30 12.14 -20.97 12.35
CA TRP A 30 11.02 -20.21 11.78
C TRP A 30 11.54 -19.08 10.89
N SER A 31 10.87 -18.83 9.78
CA SER A 31 11.13 -17.71 8.87
C SER A 31 9.88 -16.85 8.75
N LEU A 32 10.02 -15.53 8.93
CA LEU A 32 8.96 -14.55 8.71
C LEU A 32 9.08 -13.95 7.30
N SER A 33 7.99 -13.99 6.53
CA SER A 33 7.80 -13.28 5.26
C SER A 33 6.62 -12.32 5.34
N ILE A 34 6.74 -11.15 4.72
CA ILE A 34 5.66 -10.17 4.63
C ILE A 34 5.30 -9.98 3.17
N PHE A 35 4.05 -10.29 2.82
CA PHE A 35 3.55 -10.11 1.46
C PHE A 35 2.79 -8.81 1.36
N LEU A 36 3.16 -7.96 0.41
CA LEU A 36 2.50 -6.70 0.08
C LEU A 36 1.82 -6.81 -1.28
N ARG A 37 0.53 -6.46 -1.38
CA ARG A 37 -0.22 -6.52 -2.65
C ARG A 37 -1.08 -5.29 -2.88
N LYS A 38 -0.91 -4.64 -4.04
CA LYS A 38 -1.73 -3.52 -4.49
C LYS A 38 -2.72 -3.96 -5.58
N GLY A 39 -4.01 -4.01 -5.24
CA GLY A 39 -5.04 -4.44 -6.18
C GLY A 39 -4.80 -5.85 -6.72
N THR A 40 -4.77 -6.01 -8.05
CA THR A 40 -4.59 -7.31 -8.71
C THR A 40 -3.14 -7.65 -9.07
N THR A 41 -2.16 -6.79 -8.76
CA THR A 41 -0.74 -7.02 -9.08
C THR A 41 -0.20 -8.27 -8.38
N ALA A 42 0.98 -8.74 -8.81
CA ALA A 42 1.74 -9.71 -8.05
C ALA A 42 2.04 -9.17 -6.63
N ALA A 43 2.17 -10.08 -5.67
CA ALA A 43 2.61 -9.72 -4.34
C ALA A 43 4.12 -9.47 -4.36
N VAL A 44 4.57 -8.49 -3.59
CA VAL A 44 5.97 -8.26 -3.25
C VAL A 44 6.23 -8.94 -1.92
N GLU A 45 7.23 -9.80 -1.87
CA GLU A 45 7.64 -10.48 -0.63
C GLU A 45 8.79 -9.72 0.03
N VAL A 46 8.71 -9.60 1.36
CA VAL A 46 9.78 -9.08 2.20
C VAL A 46 10.20 -10.21 3.12
N GLU A 47 11.39 -10.73 2.88
CA GLU A 47 11.96 -11.75 3.75
C GLU A 47 12.61 -11.12 4.97
N SER A 48 12.56 -11.84 6.09
CA SER A 48 13.27 -11.47 7.31
C SER A 48 14.57 -12.23 7.46
N SER A 49 15.52 -11.59 8.15
CA SER A 49 16.74 -12.23 8.60
C SER A 49 16.66 -12.52 10.10
N ALA A 50 17.25 -13.63 10.52
CA ALA A 50 17.31 -14.00 11.94
C ALA A 50 18.32 -13.13 12.70
N SER A 51 17.92 -12.61 13.85
CA SER A 51 18.78 -11.91 14.81
C SER A 51 18.59 -12.53 16.20
N GLY A 52 19.26 -13.65 16.45
CA GLY A 52 18.96 -14.49 17.62
C GLY A 52 17.58 -15.12 17.48
N ASP A 53 16.69 -14.89 18.44
CA ASP A 53 15.30 -15.36 18.39
C ASP A 53 14.39 -14.43 17.57
N ASP A 54 14.85 -13.21 17.27
CA ASP A 54 14.07 -12.17 16.59
C ASP A 54 14.14 -12.28 15.06
N HIS A 55 13.10 -11.77 14.40
CA HIS A 55 13.03 -11.61 12.95
C HIS A 55 13.25 -10.15 12.57
N VAL A 56 14.09 -9.92 11.56
CA VAL A 56 14.40 -8.57 11.06
C VAL A 56 14.04 -8.50 9.57
N PRO A 57 12.76 -8.20 9.23
CA PRO A 57 12.38 -7.87 7.86
C PRO A 57 13.12 -6.62 7.38
N LEU A 58 13.55 -6.64 6.13
CA LEU A 58 14.26 -5.52 5.51
C LEU A 58 13.82 -5.41 4.05
N MET A 59 13.34 -4.22 3.68
CA MET A 59 13.23 -3.79 2.29
C MET A 59 14.11 -2.56 2.10
N ALA A 60 15.01 -2.62 1.13
CA ALA A 60 15.95 -1.54 0.87
C ALA A 60 15.26 -0.32 0.28
N ALA A 61 15.84 0.87 0.48
CA ALA A 61 15.39 2.12 -0.13
C ALA A 61 15.15 2.03 -1.64
N SER A 62 15.99 1.30 -2.38
CA SER A 62 15.80 1.11 -3.83
C SER A 62 14.57 0.27 -4.16
N GLU A 63 14.27 -0.75 -3.36
CA GLU A 63 13.11 -1.63 -3.56
C GLU A 63 11.81 -0.91 -3.19
N THR A 64 11.82 -0.12 -2.11
CA THR A 64 10.66 0.69 -1.73
C THR A 64 10.41 1.83 -2.71
N ALA A 65 11.45 2.36 -3.36
CA ALA A 65 11.32 3.38 -4.42
C ALA A 65 10.56 2.85 -5.65
N ASP A 66 10.70 1.55 -5.95
CA ASP A 66 10.03 0.91 -7.08
C ASP A 66 8.55 0.59 -6.80
N LEU A 67 8.11 0.68 -5.54
CA LEU A 67 6.70 0.47 -5.17
C LEU A 67 5.84 1.67 -5.60
N PRO A 68 4.83 1.46 -6.47
CA PRO A 68 3.89 2.53 -6.77
C PRO A 68 3.14 2.96 -5.50
N HIS A 69 3.21 4.25 -5.15
CA HIS A 69 2.49 4.79 -4.00
C HIS A 69 0.98 4.45 -4.01
N GLY A 70 0.37 4.33 -2.84
CA GLY A 70 -1.02 3.91 -2.65
C GLY A 70 -1.18 2.86 -1.57
N GLN A 71 -2.35 2.22 -1.50
CA GLN A 71 -2.67 1.23 -0.47
C GLN A 71 -2.27 -0.18 -0.88
N TYR A 72 -1.61 -0.89 0.03
CA TYR A 72 -1.26 -2.30 -0.11
C TYR A 72 -1.97 -3.09 0.98
N ASN A 73 -2.58 -4.21 0.61
CA ASN A 73 -2.92 -5.24 1.57
C ASN A 73 -1.64 -5.96 1.97
N TYR A 74 -1.47 -6.24 3.26
CA TYR A 74 -0.35 -7.03 3.74
C TYR A 74 -0.79 -8.29 4.49
N ALA A 75 0.04 -9.31 4.44
CA ALA A 75 -0.02 -10.49 5.29
C ALA A 75 1.38 -10.82 5.80
N ALA A 76 1.53 -10.96 7.11
CA ALA A 76 2.74 -11.47 7.76
C ALA A 76 2.56 -12.97 8.00
N VAL A 77 3.48 -13.76 7.45
CA VAL A 77 3.42 -15.21 7.41
C VAL A 77 4.70 -15.76 8.01
N VAL A 78 4.55 -16.70 8.93
CA VAL A 78 5.68 -17.49 9.46
C VAL A 78 5.63 -18.89 8.88
N SER A 79 6.79 -19.44 8.54
CA SER A 79 6.91 -20.79 8.01
C SER A 79 8.10 -21.54 8.60
N LYS A 80 7.96 -22.86 8.69
CA LYS A 80 9.01 -23.81 9.09
C LYS A 80 8.63 -25.18 8.56
N ASP A 81 9.50 -25.79 7.77
CA ASP A 81 9.25 -27.08 7.11
C ASP A 81 7.90 -27.07 6.34
N ASP A 82 6.96 -27.97 6.69
CA ASP A 82 5.62 -28.05 6.08
C ASP A 82 4.56 -27.19 6.79
N GLU A 83 4.95 -26.42 7.81
CA GLU A 83 4.06 -25.55 8.58
C GLU A 83 4.09 -24.10 8.08
N THR A 84 2.92 -23.48 7.96
CA THR A 84 2.78 -22.07 7.55
C THR A 84 1.59 -21.44 8.25
N TYR A 85 1.79 -20.27 8.87
CA TYR A 85 0.75 -19.55 9.61
C TYR A 85 0.75 -18.07 9.25
N THR A 86 -0.43 -17.52 8.91
CA THR A 86 -0.62 -16.07 8.81
C THR A 86 -0.88 -15.51 10.20
N ILE A 87 0.08 -14.74 10.73
CA ILE A 87 0.04 -14.21 12.09
C ILE A 87 -0.56 -12.80 12.16
N GLU A 88 -0.51 -12.05 11.05
CA GLU A 88 -1.07 -10.70 10.97
C GLU A 88 -1.47 -10.38 9.53
N SER A 89 -2.48 -9.51 9.36
CA SER A 89 -2.84 -8.96 8.06
C SER A 89 -3.51 -7.59 8.22
N GLY A 90 -3.45 -6.78 7.17
CA GLY A 90 -4.04 -5.45 7.21
C GLY A 90 -3.76 -4.64 5.96
N ILE A 91 -3.75 -3.33 6.11
CA ILE A 91 -3.46 -2.37 5.04
C ILE A 91 -2.28 -1.50 5.47
N ILE A 92 -1.30 -1.35 4.59
CA ILE A 92 -0.18 -0.42 4.71
C ILE A 92 -0.19 0.55 3.52
N PRO A 93 -0.22 1.87 3.74
CA PRO A 93 -0.05 2.86 2.69
C PRO A 93 1.44 3.06 2.39
N VAL A 94 1.77 3.05 1.11
CA VAL A 94 3.04 3.51 0.55
C VAL A 94 2.85 4.94 0.07
N LEU A 95 3.65 5.87 0.58
CA LEU A 95 3.61 7.29 0.29
C LEU A 95 4.65 7.66 -0.78
N PRO A 96 4.48 8.79 -1.49
CA PRO A 96 5.46 9.26 -2.48
C PRO A 96 6.86 9.44 -1.89
N ASN A 97 7.89 9.37 -2.73
CA ASN A 97 9.25 9.66 -2.32
C ASN A 97 9.43 11.18 -2.24
N LEU A 98 9.55 11.74 -1.04
CA LEU A 98 9.63 13.20 -0.87
C LEU A 98 10.98 13.81 -1.28
N ASP A 99 12.03 13.00 -1.45
CA ASP A 99 13.34 13.46 -1.92
C ASP A 99 13.42 13.48 -3.45
N ALA A 100 12.69 12.58 -4.12
CA ALA A 100 12.71 12.45 -5.58
C ALA A 100 11.48 13.05 -6.29
N ASP A 101 10.29 13.00 -5.67
CA ASP A 101 9.04 13.46 -6.27
C ASP A 101 8.77 14.94 -5.94
N ALA A 102 8.61 15.77 -6.98
CA ALA A 102 8.24 17.18 -6.82
C ALA A 102 6.80 17.38 -6.30
N ASP A 103 5.96 16.35 -6.37
CA ASP A 103 4.55 16.40 -6.01
C ASP A 103 4.26 15.50 -4.79
N PRO A 104 3.99 16.08 -3.61
CA PRO A 104 3.78 15.32 -2.38
C PRO A 104 2.37 14.71 -2.26
N ARG A 105 1.50 14.92 -3.26
CA ARG A 105 0.13 14.40 -3.26
C ARG A 105 0.12 12.87 -3.32
N SER A 106 -0.86 12.25 -2.66
CA SER A 106 -1.02 10.79 -2.74
C SER A 106 -1.46 10.36 -4.13
N TYR A 107 -1.27 9.09 -4.46
CA TYR A 107 -1.69 8.52 -5.76
C TYR A 107 -3.11 8.92 -6.15
N TRP A 108 -4.08 8.66 -5.26
CA TRP A 108 -5.48 8.91 -5.57
C TRP A 108 -5.83 10.39 -5.60
N GLU A 109 -5.04 11.26 -4.95
CA GLU A 109 -5.19 12.71 -5.06
C GLU A 109 -4.74 13.22 -6.43
N ILE A 110 -3.62 12.69 -6.96
CA ILE A 110 -3.17 12.98 -8.32
C ILE A 110 -4.20 12.48 -9.34
N VAL A 111 -4.61 11.21 -9.24
CA VAL A 111 -5.60 10.60 -10.15
C VAL A 111 -6.94 11.35 -10.11
N TYR A 112 -7.41 11.75 -8.92
CA TYR A 112 -8.63 12.54 -8.77
C TYR A 112 -8.52 13.89 -9.50
N GLU A 113 -7.43 14.64 -9.30
CA GLU A 113 -7.25 15.93 -9.97
C GLU A 113 -7.08 15.77 -11.49
N THR A 114 -6.43 14.70 -11.95
CA THR A 114 -6.33 14.38 -13.39
C THR A 114 -7.71 14.16 -14.01
N TYR A 115 -8.54 13.28 -13.45
CA TYR A 115 -9.88 13.04 -13.98
C TYR A 115 -10.80 14.26 -13.86
N LYS A 116 -10.68 15.02 -12.77
CA LYS A 116 -11.45 16.26 -12.54
C LYS A 116 -11.14 17.31 -13.58
N THR A 117 -9.86 17.54 -13.86
CA THR A 117 -9.40 18.48 -14.89
C THR A 117 -9.93 18.07 -16.26
N ALA A 118 -9.79 16.79 -16.63
CA ALA A 118 -10.28 16.30 -17.91
C ALA A 118 -11.80 16.46 -18.07
N TYR A 119 -12.56 16.20 -17.00
CA TYR A 119 -14.00 16.40 -17.00
C TYR A 119 -14.35 17.87 -17.19
N GLN A 120 -13.64 18.79 -16.52
CA GLN A 120 -13.86 20.24 -16.65
C GLN A 120 -13.58 20.72 -18.09
N THR A 121 -12.47 20.30 -18.70
CA THR A 121 -12.11 20.67 -20.08
C THR A 121 -13.13 20.15 -21.11
N LEU A 122 -13.61 18.92 -20.95
CA LEU A 122 -14.68 18.39 -21.82
C LEU A 122 -16.02 19.09 -21.57
N ALA A 123 -16.33 19.42 -20.31
CA ALA A 123 -17.59 20.07 -19.94
C ALA A 123 -17.65 21.53 -20.45
N SER A 124 -16.53 22.24 -20.47
CA SER A 124 -16.43 23.58 -21.06
C SER A 124 -16.45 23.59 -22.59
N ARG A 125 -16.40 22.40 -23.22
CA ARG A 125 -16.28 22.22 -24.68
C ARG A 125 -15.06 22.91 -25.29
N GLU A 126 -14.00 23.09 -24.51
CA GLU A 126 -12.70 23.54 -25.03
C GLU A 126 -12.10 22.54 -26.02
N VAL A 127 -12.40 21.25 -25.82
CA VAL A 127 -11.98 20.16 -26.69
C VAL A 127 -13.14 19.19 -26.93
N GLU A 128 -13.15 18.54 -28.09
CA GLU A 128 -14.12 17.49 -28.42
C GLU A 128 -13.72 16.13 -27.82
N GLN A 129 -12.42 15.93 -27.62
CA GLN A 129 -11.79 14.71 -27.13
C GLN A 129 -10.59 15.03 -26.23
N ILE A 130 -10.38 14.23 -25.20
CA ILE A 130 -9.20 14.30 -24.33
C ILE A 130 -8.71 12.89 -24.00
N SER A 131 -7.39 12.72 -23.92
CA SER A 131 -6.76 11.46 -23.50
C SER A 131 -6.29 11.56 -22.05
N VAL A 132 -6.65 10.58 -21.23
CA VAL A 132 -6.37 10.55 -19.80
C VAL A 132 -5.91 9.15 -19.42
N LEU A 133 -4.69 9.04 -18.88
CA LEU A 133 -4.10 7.77 -18.41
C LEU A 133 -4.16 6.63 -19.46
N GLY A 134 -4.06 6.97 -20.75
CA GLY A 134 -4.08 6.01 -21.86
C GLY A 134 -5.46 5.77 -22.49
N ASP A 135 -6.54 6.20 -21.84
CA ASP A 135 -7.91 6.10 -22.37
C ASP A 135 -8.37 7.42 -22.98
N SER A 136 -9.30 7.36 -23.93
CA SER A 136 -9.84 8.55 -24.60
C SER A 136 -11.30 8.81 -24.27
N TYR A 137 -11.59 10.07 -23.94
CA TYR A 137 -12.90 10.54 -23.52
C TYR A 137 -13.37 11.69 -24.42
N THR A 138 -14.66 11.70 -24.70
CA THR A 138 -15.36 12.72 -25.48
C THR A 138 -16.58 13.21 -24.70
N TYR A 139 -17.26 14.21 -25.23
CA TYR A 139 -18.52 14.66 -24.63
C TYR A 139 -19.56 13.53 -24.52
N ALA A 140 -19.58 12.57 -25.45
CA ALA A 140 -20.54 11.47 -25.48
C ALA A 140 -20.35 10.46 -24.35
N ASN A 141 -19.10 10.17 -23.97
CA ASN A 141 -18.77 9.19 -22.92
C ASN A 141 -18.28 9.83 -21.61
N ARG A 142 -18.44 11.15 -21.44
CA ARG A 142 -18.05 11.88 -20.20
C ARG A 142 -18.67 11.34 -18.92
N SER A 143 -19.76 10.58 -19.02
CA SER A 143 -20.36 9.85 -17.90
C SER A 143 -19.44 8.78 -17.31
N GLU A 144 -18.64 8.11 -18.14
CA GLU A 144 -17.63 7.15 -17.68
C GLU A 144 -16.51 7.86 -16.91
N LEU A 145 -16.06 9.00 -17.43
CA LEU A 145 -15.09 9.86 -16.75
C LEU A 145 -15.59 10.32 -15.37
N LEU A 146 -16.88 10.65 -15.24
CA LEU A 146 -17.50 10.95 -13.95
C LEU A 146 -17.52 9.75 -12.98
N LYS A 147 -17.69 8.52 -13.47
CA LYS A 147 -17.62 7.33 -12.61
C LYS A 147 -16.20 7.12 -12.10
N LEU A 148 -15.20 7.26 -12.96
CA LEU A 148 -13.79 7.17 -12.59
C LEU A 148 -13.39 8.25 -11.59
N LEU A 149 -13.86 9.49 -11.79
CA LEU A 149 -13.67 10.60 -10.85
C LEU A 149 -14.24 10.26 -9.46
N LYS A 150 -15.46 9.74 -9.38
CA LYS A 150 -16.07 9.32 -8.11
C LYS A 150 -15.30 8.16 -7.45
N ASN A 151 -14.82 7.20 -8.23
CA ASN A 151 -13.99 6.12 -7.70
C ASN A 151 -12.68 6.67 -7.11
N ALA A 152 -12.00 7.55 -7.83
CA ALA A 152 -10.79 8.21 -7.33
C ALA A 152 -11.06 9.01 -6.04
N GLU A 153 -12.18 9.74 -5.97
CA GLU A 153 -12.60 10.46 -4.77
C GLU A 153 -12.82 9.54 -3.57
N MET A 154 -13.47 8.38 -3.77
CA MET A 154 -13.68 7.38 -2.70
C MET A 154 -12.36 6.83 -2.18
N ASN A 155 -11.44 6.45 -3.06
CA ASN A 155 -10.13 5.93 -2.66
C ASN A 155 -9.27 7.00 -1.98
N MET A 156 -9.28 8.25 -2.47
CA MET A 156 -8.61 9.38 -1.82
C MET A 156 -9.18 9.61 -0.41
N LYS A 157 -10.51 9.51 -0.23
CA LYS A 157 -11.13 9.61 1.10
C LYS A 157 -10.73 8.45 2.01
N GLN A 158 -10.58 7.23 1.49
CA GLN A 158 -10.06 6.11 2.27
C GLN A 158 -8.61 6.36 2.70
N GLU A 159 -7.74 6.87 1.82
CA GLU A 159 -6.37 7.26 2.17
C GLU A 159 -6.31 8.35 3.25
N LYS A 160 -7.18 9.36 3.16
CA LYS A 160 -7.25 10.45 4.15
C LYS A 160 -7.91 9.98 5.46
N GLY A 161 -8.91 9.12 5.40
CA GLY A 161 -9.70 8.63 6.53
C GLY A 161 -9.02 7.54 7.39
N ILE A 162 -8.10 6.77 6.82
CA ILE A 162 -7.27 5.81 7.60
C ILE A 162 -6.35 6.55 8.59
N LYS A 163 -6.15 7.87 8.46
CA LYS A 163 -5.40 8.68 9.44
C LYS A 163 -6.02 8.73 10.86
N THR A 164 -7.17 8.12 11.12
CA THR A 164 -7.82 8.18 12.46
C THR A 164 -8.25 6.81 13.04
N GLY A 165 -8.04 5.70 12.33
CA GLY A 165 -8.63 4.42 12.69
C GLY A 165 -7.64 3.37 13.21
N GLY A 166 -6.94 3.64 14.32
CA GLY A 166 -6.30 2.57 15.08
C GLY A 166 -7.35 1.59 15.58
N ARG A 167 -7.70 0.58 14.76
CA ARG A 167 -8.55 -0.52 15.18
C ARG A 167 -7.77 -1.32 16.22
N LYS A 168 -8.02 -1.03 17.50
CA LYS A 168 -7.66 -1.92 18.61
C LYS A 168 -8.36 -3.25 18.35
N ILE A 169 -7.66 -4.20 17.75
CA ILE A 169 -8.14 -5.57 17.65
C ILE A 169 -7.95 -6.18 19.04
N PHE A 170 -9.05 -6.30 19.77
CA PHE A 170 -9.12 -6.98 21.05
C PHE A 170 -9.47 -8.45 20.80
N ARG A 171 -8.72 -9.35 21.46
CA ARG A 171 -9.01 -10.77 21.81
C ARG A 171 -8.61 -11.82 20.75
N ALA A 172 -8.10 -13.00 21.11
CA ALA A 172 -8.26 -13.74 22.37
C ALA A 172 -7.03 -14.61 22.70
N ARG A 173 -6.71 -14.74 24.00
CA ARG A 173 -5.98 -15.90 24.51
C ARG A 173 -6.91 -17.11 24.42
N LEU A 174 -6.43 -18.20 23.83
CA LEU A 174 -6.98 -19.54 24.06
C LEU A 174 -5.92 -20.38 24.75
N ARG A 175 -6.42 -21.25 25.64
CA ARG A 175 -5.72 -21.98 26.69
C ARG A 175 -4.67 -22.95 26.19
#